data_AF-A0A1B9XWN5-F1
#
_entry.id   AF-A0A1B9XWN5-F1
#
_cell.length_a   1.000
_cell.length_b   1.000
_cell.length_c   1.000
_cell.angle_alpha   90.00
_cell.angle_beta   90.00
_cell.angle_gamma   90.00
#
_symmetry.space_group_name_H-M   'P 1'
#
loop_
_entity.id
_entity.type
_entity.pdbx_description
1 polymer ?
#
loop_
_entity_poly.entity_id
_entity_poly.type
_entity_poly.pdbx_seq_one_letter_code
_entity_poly.pdbx_strand_id
1 'polypeptide(L)'
;MAEDKEFRVVIPKEHYKILNFNTDGLPGVAVVNKSLAEFEPKEVFVWHCSVMLQCEKLIENGMPSREEVEILDKFGDFLDDKIKGDNKEKPNGLFLARITWNETRELIWRIFDPEIVNDFLTDLIEREDHTRNFDYRIDEDEDWKLTEWHLKKRE
;
A
#
# COMPACT_ATOMS: atom_id res chain seq x y z
N MET A 1 -31.14 -14.24 0.94
CA MET A 1 -30.08 -14.97 1.63
C MET A 1 -28.90 -14.96 0.68
N ALA A 2 -27.84 -14.22 1.00
CA ALA A 2 -26.62 -14.30 0.21
C ALA A 2 -26.03 -15.70 0.48
N GLU A 3 -25.72 -16.46 -0.56
CA GLU A 3 -25.01 -17.72 -0.42
C GLU A 3 -23.62 -17.44 0.16
N ASP A 4 -23.23 -18.16 1.21
CA ASP A 4 -21.85 -18.17 1.69
C ASP A 4 -20.96 -18.68 0.56
N LYS A 5 -20.25 -17.78 -0.12
CA LYS A 5 -19.28 -18.13 -1.15
C LYS A 5 -17.95 -18.49 -0.50
N GLU A 6 -17.49 -19.71 -0.74
CA GLU A 6 -16.14 -20.12 -0.34
C GLU A 6 -15.13 -19.87 -1.47
N PHE A 7 -14.04 -19.17 -1.16
CA PHE A 7 -12.95 -18.92 -2.10
C PHE A 7 -11.70 -19.70 -1.72
N ARG A 8 -11.05 -20.27 -2.74
CA ARG A 8 -9.67 -20.73 -2.62
C ARG A 8 -8.78 -19.78 -3.42
N VAL A 9 -7.99 -18.99 -2.70
CA VAL A 9 -7.10 -17.99 -3.29
C VAL A 9 -5.66 -18.49 -3.21
N VAL A 10 -4.90 -18.29 -4.29
CA VAL A 10 -3.45 -18.50 -4.30
C VAL A 10 -2.79 -17.13 -4.26
N ILE A 11 -2.10 -16.83 -3.17
CA ILE A 11 -1.33 -15.58 -3.05
C ILE A 11 -0.04 -15.74 -3.86
N PRO A 12 0.18 -14.95 -4.92
CA PRO A 12 1.37 -15.08 -5.74
C PRO A 12 2.59 -14.57 -4.98
N LYS A 13 3.76 -15.16 -5.25
CA LYS A 13 5.02 -14.62 -4.74
C LYS A 13 5.21 -13.19 -5.27
N GLU A 14 5.54 -12.28 -4.37
CA GLU A 14 5.71 -10.85 -4.71
C GLU A 14 6.82 -10.65 -5.74
N HIS A 15 6.54 -9.82 -6.75
CA HIS A 15 7.49 -9.45 -7.78
C HIS A 15 7.42 -7.96 -8.05
N TYR A 16 8.43 -7.22 -7.59
CA TYR A 16 8.43 -5.77 -7.64
C TYR A 16 9.08 -5.22 -8.91
N LYS A 17 8.44 -4.20 -9.49
CA LYS A 17 9.02 -3.37 -10.56
C LYS A 17 9.14 -1.93 -10.06
N ILE A 18 10.33 -1.34 -10.26
CA ILE A 18 10.58 0.08 -10.01
C ILE A 18 10.23 0.88 -11.27
N LEU A 19 9.51 1.98 -11.09
CA LEU A 19 9.12 2.91 -12.13
C LEU A 19 9.55 4.32 -11.68
N ASN A 20 10.40 4.98 -12.46
CA ASN A 20 10.73 6.38 -12.25
C ASN A 20 9.81 7.24 -13.12
N PHE A 21 9.32 8.34 -12.59
CA PHE A 21 8.47 9.28 -13.30
C PHE A 21 8.83 10.72 -12.96
N ASN A 22 8.33 11.66 -13.76
CA ASN A 22 8.39 13.09 -13.49
C ASN A 22 6.99 13.66 -13.73
N THR A 23 6.48 14.39 -12.74
CA THR A 23 5.16 15.03 -12.77
C THR A 23 5.32 16.42 -12.17
N ASP A 24 4.75 17.44 -12.82
CA ASP A 24 4.85 18.85 -12.42
C ASP A 24 6.30 19.34 -12.23
N GLY A 25 7.23 18.77 -12.99
CA GLY A 25 8.67 19.08 -12.90
C GLY A 25 9.40 18.36 -11.77
N LEU A 26 8.70 17.64 -10.90
CA LEU A 26 9.28 16.93 -9.76
C LEU A 26 9.49 15.44 -10.05
N PRO A 27 10.63 14.86 -9.61
CA PRO A 27 10.87 13.43 -9.75
C PRO A 27 9.99 12.62 -8.80
N GLY A 28 9.62 11.42 -9.21
CA GLY A 28 8.91 10.45 -8.38
C GLY A 28 9.35 9.02 -8.67
N VAL A 29 9.19 8.16 -7.67
CA VAL A 29 9.55 6.74 -7.73
C VAL A 29 8.37 5.91 -7.26
N ALA A 30 7.94 4.95 -8.06
CA ALA A 30 6.96 3.95 -7.69
C ALA A 30 7.59 2.55 -7.69
N VAL A 31 7.27 1.76 -6.67
CA VAL A 31 7.59 0.34 -6.58
C VAL A 31 6.26 -0.40 -6.58
N VAL A 32 6.01 -1.23 -7.59
CA VAL A 32 4.72 -1.89 -7.79
C VAL A 32 4.89 -3.39 -7.80
N ASN A 33 4.06 -4.10 -7.04
CA ASN A 33 3.97 -5.54 -7.05
C ASN A 33 3.24 -6.02 -8.30
N LYS A 34 4.01 -6.39 -9.34
CA LYS A 34 3.47 -6.84 -10.63
C LYS A 34 2.83 -8.22 -10.57
N SER A 35 3.11 -9.02 -9.53
CA SER A 35 2.45 -10.33 -9.39
C SER A 35 0.95 -10.20 -9.12
N LEU A 36 0.49 -9.04 -8.67
CA LEU A 36 -0.92 -8.75 -8.44
C LEU A 36 -1.68 -8.28 -9.68
N ALA A 37 -0.99 -8.09 -10.83
CA ALA A 37 -1.63 -7.62 -12.06
C ALA A 37 -2.64 -8.61 -12.63
N GLU A 38 -2.42 -9.91 -12.41
CA GLU A 38 -3.26 -11.03 -12.87
C GLU A 38 -3.91 -11.75 -11.68
N PHE A 39 -3.98 -11.10 -10.51
CA PHE A 39 -4.54 -11.70 -9.31
C PHE A 39 -6.05 -11.86 -9.43
N GLU A 40 -6.51 -13.09 -9.17
CA GLU A 40 -7.91 -13.45 -9.08
C GLU A 40 -8.11 -14.51 -7.97
N PRO A 41 -9.27 -14.55 -7.30
CA PRO A 41 -10.42 -13.66 -7.48
C PRO A 41 -10.24 -12.31 -6.75
N LYS A 42 -10.45 -11.20 -7.46
CA LYS A 42 -10.38 -9.84 -6.87
C LYS A 42 -11.42 -9.58 -5.78
N GLU A 43 -12.56 -10.27 -5.83
CA GLU A 43 -13.67 -10.13 -4.88
C GLU A 43 -13.32 -10.52 -3.44
N VAL A 44 -12.16 -11.15 -3.24
CA VAL A 44 -11.65 -11.45 -1.90
C VAL A 44 -10.89 -10.26 -1.32
N PHE A 45 -10.27 -9.40 -2.13
CA PHE A 45 -9.51 -8.24 -1.67
C PHE A 45 -10.06 -6.94 -2.28
N VAL A 46 -11.35 -6.69 -2.08
CA VAL A 46 -12.10 -5.57 -2.68
C VAL A 46 -11.75 -4.22 -2.09
N TRP A 47 -11.15 -4.17 -0.91
CA TRP A 47 -10.85 -2.90 -0.25
C TRP A 47 -9.48 -2.37 -0.68
N HIS A 48 -9.43 -1.10 -1.04
CA HIS A 48 -8.22 -0.35 -1.31
C HIS A 48 -7.84 0.43 -0.06
N CYS A 49 -6.72 0.07 0.57
CA CYS A 49 -6.15 0.87 1.66
C CYS A 49 -4.96 1.66 1.12
N SER A 50 -5.01 2.98 1.26
CA SER A 50 -3.92 3.91 0.97
C SER A 50 -3.52 4.64 2.25
N VAL A 51 -2.23 4.56 2.60
CA VAL A 51 -1.62 5.28 3.72
C VAL A 51 -0.64 6.31 3.16
N MET A 52 -0.87 7.57 3.46
CA MET A 52 -0.07 8.70 2.99
C MET A 52 0.84 9.21 4.09
N LEU A 53 2.13 8.87 4.01
CA LEU A 53 3.16 9.32 4.94
C LEU A 53 3.72 10.69 4.51
N GLN A 54 3.92 11.59 5.48
CA GLN A 54 4.65 12.84 5.26
C GLN A 54 6.15 12.62 5.46
N CYS A 55 6.97 13.01 4.48
CA CYS A 55 8.42 12.95 4.60
C CYS A 55 8.95 14.18 5.33
N GLU A 56 9.84 13.99 6.31
CA GLU A 56 10.38 15.10 7.11
C GLU A 56 11.75 15.58 6.62
N LYS A 57 12.66 14.64 6.32
CA LYS A 57 14.04 14.96 5.92
C LYS A 57 14.22 14.84 4.41
N LEU A 58 14.08 15.96 3.71
CA LEU A 58 14.08 16.02 2.25
C LEU A 58 15.46 16.38 1.67
N ILE A 59 15.66 16.02 0.40
CA ILE A 59 16.71 16.56 -0.48
C ILE A 59 16.09 17.53 -1.48
N GLU A 60 16.91 18.14 -2.35
CA GLU A 60 16.41 18.96 -3.44
C GLU A 60 15.35 18.22 -4.27
N ASN A 61 14.28 18.93 -4.65
CA ASN A 61 13.13 18.43 -5.43
C ASN A 61 12.15 17.52 -4.67
N GLY A 62 12.05 17.66 -3.34
CA GLY A 62 10.98 17.06 -2.54
C GLY A 62 11.08 15.54 -2.35
N MET A 63 12.21 14.94 -2.74
CA MET A 63 12.47 13.53 -2.47
C MET A 63 13.02 13.35 -1.05
N PRO A 64 12.74 12.22 -0.38
CA PRO A 64 13.33 11.94 0.92
C PRO A 64 14.84 11.74 0.80
N SER A 65 15.58 12.23 1.80
CA SER A 65 16.98 11.90 2.00
C SER A 65 17.17 10.42 2.28
N ARG A 66 18.40 9.92 2.17
CA ARG A 66 18.69 8.51 2.48
C ARG A 66 18.29 8.12 3.91
N GLU A 67 18.55 9.01 4.87
CA GLU A 67 18.15 8.78 6.27
C GLU A 67 16.63 8.68 6.41
N GLU A 68 15.89 9.56 5.73
CA GLU A 68 14.42 9.52 5.71
C GLU A 68 13.89 8.25 5.07
N VAL A 69 14.51 7.80 3.98
CA VAL A 69 14.14 6.53 3.33
C VAL A 69 14.26 5.36 4.30
N GLU A 70 15.35 5.28 5.08
CA GLU A 70 15.54 4.20 6.06
C GLU A 70 14.49 4.22 7.18
N ILE A 71 14.02 5.41 7.59
CA ILE A 71 12.95 5.57 8.58
C ILE A 71 11.61 5.14 7.98
N LEU A 72 11.28 5.65 6.78
CA LEU A 72 10.03 5.34 6.09
C LEU A 72 9.95 3.86 5.68
N ASP A 73 11.07 3.22 5.34
CA ASP A 73 11.12 1.80 5.01
C ASP A 73 10.80 0.96 6.26
N LYS A 74 11.43 1.25 7.41
CA LYS A 74 11.12 0.55 8.67
C LYS A 74 9.68 0.72 9.11
N PHE A 75 9.13 1.93 8.97
CA PHE A 75 7.73 2.18 9.31
C PHE A 75 6.79 1.47 8.32
N GLY A 76 7.10 1.48 7.03
CA GLY A 76 6.38 0.73 6.02
C GLY A 76 6.37 -0.78 6.27
N ASP A 77 7.52 -1.36 6.65
CA ASP A 77 7.63 -2.78 7.00
C ASP A 77 6.79 -3.13 8.25
N PHE A 78 6.76 -2.24 9.24
CA PHE A 78 5.90 -2.38 10.41
C PHE A 78 4.41 -2.36 10.05
N LEU A 79 3.98 -1.40 9.22
CA LEU A 79 2.60 -1.32 8.74
C LEU A 79 2.24 -2.57 7.91
N ASP A 80 3.13 -3.02 7.02
CA ASP A 80 2.91 -4.18 6.17
C ASP A 80 2.73 -5.47 7.00
N ASP A 81 3.57 -5.68 8.02
CA ASP A 81 3.45 -6.85 8.90
C ASP A 81 2.12 -6.85 9.67
N LYS A 82 1.71 -5.69 10.21
CA LYS A 82 0.45 -5.55 10.95
C LYS A 82 -0.78 -5.70 10.05
N ILE A 83 -0.76 -5.09 8.87
CA ILE A 83 -1.86 -5.16 7.91
C ILE A 83 -2.00 -6.57 7.33
N LYS A 84 -0.89 -7.28 7.06
CA LYS A 84 -0.94 -8.69 6.64
C LYS A 84 -1.40 -9.61 7.77
N GLY A 85 -1.08 -9.27 9.01
CA GLY A 85 -1.35 -10.10 10.18
C GLY A 85 -0.38 -11.28 10.34
N ASP A 86 -0.62 -12.06 11.39
CA ASP A 86 0.28 -13.14 11.82
C ASP A 86 0.24 -14.37 10.90
N ASN A 87 -0.92 -14.63 10.26
CA ASN A 87 -1.10 -15.79 9.39
C ASN A 87 -0.65 -15.48 7.97
N LYS A 88 0.60 -15.80 7.64
CA LYS A 88 1.17 -15.57 6.30
C LYS A 88 0.54 -16.43 5.19
N GLU A 89 -0.19 -17.51 5.53
CA GLU A 89 -0.96 -18.29 4.54
C GLU A 89 -2.33 -17.68 4.24
N LYS A 90 -2.84 -16.84 5.16
CA LYS A 90 -4.12 -16.13 5.02
C LYS A 90 -3.94 -14.65 5.42
N PRO A 91 -3.13 -13.90 4.67
CA PRO A 91 -2.87 -12.51 5.02
C PRO A 91 -4.14 -11.67 4.82
N ASN A 92 -4.36 -10.70 5.69
CA ASN A 92 -5.48 -9.77 5.54
C ASN A 92 -5.24 -8.71 4.45
N GLY A 93 -3.96 -8.42 4.13
CA GLY A 93 -3.59 -7.45 3.11
C GLY A 93 -2.58 -7.99 2.10
N LEU A 94 -2.67 -7.49 0.87
CA LEU A 94 -1.69 -7.71 -0.19
C LEU A 94 -1.03 -6.39 -0.53
N PHE A 95 0.27 -6.28 -0.31
CA PHE A 95 1.00 -5.07 -0.65
C PHE A 95 1.07 -4.88 -2.16
N LEU A 96 0.52 -3.76 -2.62
CA LEU A 96 0.36 -3.45 -4.03
C LEU A 96 1.47 -2.51 -4.51
N ALA A 97 1.67 -1.39 -3.83
CA ALA A 97 2.60 -0.38 -4.29
C ALA A 97 3.08 0.53 -3.17
N ARG A 98 4.27 1.09 -3.39
CA ARG A 98 4.76 2.28 -2.70
C ARG A 98 5.09 3.33 -3.73
N ILE A 99 4.66 4.56 -3.50
CA ILE A 99 5.00 5.70 -4.34
C ILE A 99 5.62 6.77 -3.47
N THR A 100 6.65 7.43 -3.99
CA THR A 100 7.27 8.58 -3.34
C THR A 100 7.35 9.70 -4.35
N TRP A 101 6.72 10.82 -4.03
CA TRP A 101 6.64 11.99 -4.89
C TRP A 101 6.26 13.21 -4.06
N ASN A 102 6.91 14.34 -4.32
CA ASN A 102 6.56 15.64 -3.75
C ASN A 102 6.33 15.60 -2.22
N GLU A 103 7.38 15.23 -1.48
CA GLU A 103 7.40 15.24 -0.01
C GLU A 103 6.51 14.19 0.67
N THR A 104 5.80 13.35 -0.08
CA THR A 104 4.97 12.29 0.47
C THR A 104 5.40 10.91 0.02
N ARG A 105 5.02 9.92 0.81
CA ARG A 105 5.11 8.50 0.45
C ARG A 105 3.77 7.82 0.67
N GLU A 106 3.17 7.36 -0.41
CA GLU A 106 1.96 6.55 -0.39
C GLU A 106 2.32 5.07 -0.31
N LEU A 107 1.66 4.33 0.57
CA LEU A 107 1.70 2.87 0.67
C LEU A 107 0.31 2.31 0.42
N ILE A 108 0.20 1.31 -0.44
CA ILE A 108 -1.08 0.82 -0.93
C ILE A 108 -1.18 -0.68 -0.74
N TRP A 109 -2.31 -1.13 -0.18
CA TRP A 109 -2.66 -2.53 -0.02
C TRP A 109 -4.06 -2.83 -0.59
N ARG A 110 -4.24 -4.08 -0.97
CA ARG A 110 -5.55 -4.69 -1.22
C ARG A 110 -5.96 -5.50 0.00
N ILE A 111 -7.12 -5.23 0.56
CA ILE A 111 -7.51 -5.69 1.90
C ILE A 111 -8.74 -6.61 1.81
N PHE A 112 -8.68 -7.70 2.58
CA PHE A 112 -9.79 -8.63 2.78
C PHE A 112 -10.80 -8.08 3.78
N ASP A 113 -10.36 -7.82 5.01
CA ASP A 113 -11.16 -7.24 6.09
C ASP A 113 -10.70 -5.79 6.40
N PRO A 114 -11.50 -4.78 6.02
CA PRO A 114 -11.17 -3.37 6.22
C PRO A 114 -11.29 -2.92 7.67
N GLU A 115 -12.14 -3.57 8.49
CA GLU A 115 -12.38 -3.15 9.88
C GLU A 115 -11.12 -3.38 10.71
N ILE A 116 -10.46 -4.52 10.52
CA ILE A 116 -9.17 -4.84 11.17
C ILE A 116 -8.13 -3.75 10.88
N VAL A 117 -8.05 -3.28 9.63
CA VAL A 117 -7.07 -2.28 9.20
C VAL A 117 -7.45 -0.90 9.71
N ASN A 118 -8.73 -0.54 9.65
CA ASN A 118 -9.26 0.72 10.13
C ASN A 118 -9.01 0.90 11.64
N ASP A 119 -9.33 -0.12 12.43
CA ASP A 119 -9.14 -0.10 13.89
C ASP A 119 -7.66 0.04 14.24
N PHE A 120 -6.79 -0.72 13.56
CA PHE A 120 -5.35 -0.63 13.75
C PHE A 120 -4.78 0.76 13.42
N LEU A 121 -5.11 1.31 12.25
CA LEU A 121 -4.57 2.61 11.82
C LEU A 121 -5.14 3.76 12.64
N THR A 122 -6.41 3.69 13.05
CA THR A 122 -7.03 4.68 13.94
C THR A 122 -6.37 4.68 15.30
N ASP A 123 -6.21 3.51 15.93
CA ASP A 123 -5.55 3.40 17.25
C ASP A 123 -4.11 3.91 17.21
N LEU A 124 -3.38 3.65 16.11
CA LEU A 124 -2.02 4.14 15.92
C LEU A 124 -1.95 5.68 15.88
N ILE A 125 -2.92 6.33 15.22
CA ILE A 125 -3.04 7.79 15.16
C ILE A 125 -3.45 8.35 16.53
N GLU A 126 -4.47 7.79 17.16
CA GLU A 126 -5.00 8.28 18.44
C GLU A 126 -3.99 8.20 19.58
N ARG A 127 -3.09 7.21 19.53
CA ARG A 127 -2.01 7.03 20.51
C ARG A 127 -0.75 7.82 20.20
N GLU A 128 -0.68 8.47 19.04
CA GLU A 128 0.53 9.09 18.50
C GLU A 128 1.73 8.12 18.44
N ASP A 129 1.48 6.81 18.33
CA ASP A 129 2.51 5.75 18.34
C ASP A 129 3.07 5.49 16.94
N HIS A 130 3.26 6.55 16.16
CA HIS A 130 3.73 6.48 14.78
C HIS A 130 5.06 7.21 14.60
N THR A 131 5.95 6.61 13.82
CA THR A 131 7.27 7.21 13.52
C THR A 131 7.16 8.43 12.59
N ARG A 132 6.08 8.50 11.81
CA ARG A 132 5.77 9.60 10.90
C ARG A 132 4.29 9.90 10.93
N ASN A 133 3.95 11.18 10.80
CA ASN A 133 2.58 11.60 10.60
C ASN A 133 2.06 11.00 9.30
N PHE A 134 0.83 10.51 9.35
CA PHE A 134 0.16 9.94 8.19
C PHE A 134 -1.34 10.14 8.27
N ASP A 135 -1.95 10.16 7.09
CA ASP A 135 -3.38 10.01 6.91
C ASP A 135 -3.63 8.71 6.14
N TYR A 136 -4.84 8.17 6.23
CA TYR A 136 -5.18 6.97 5.46
C TYR A 136 -6.61 7.04 4.92
N ARG A 137 -6.87 6.24 3.88
CA ARG A 137 -8.18 6.05 3.28
C ARG A 137 -8.39 4.59 2.95
N ILE A 138 -9.57 4.08 3.26
CA ILE A 138 -10.00 2.73 2.90
C ILE A 138 -11.29 2.86 2.08
N ASP A 139 -11.24 2.50 0.81
CA ASP A 139 -12.39 2.54 -0.10
C ASP A 139 -12.69 1.16 -0.66
N GLU A 140 -13.96 0.86 -0.88
CA GLU A 140 -14.35 -0.31 -1.65
C GLU A 140 -14.03 -0.09 -3.13
N ASP A 141 -13.35 -1.05 -3.75
CA ASP A 141 -12.90 -1.03 -5.13
C ASP A 141 -12.90 -2.45 -5.69
N GLU A 142 -14.10 -3.02 -5.87
CA GLU A 142 -14.33 -4.41 -6.30
C GLU A 142 -13.55 -4.77 -7.58
N ASP A 143 -13.53 -3.86 -8.56
CA ASP A 143 -12.90 -4.06 -9.86
C ASP A 143 -11.39 -3.75 -9.87
N TRP A 144 -10.85 -3.28 -8.75
CA TRP A 144 -9.48 -2.79 -8.63
C TRP A 144 -9.17 -1.61 -9.56
N LYS A 145 -10.15 -0.73 -9.85
CA LYS A 145 -10.01 0.42 -10.75
C LYS A 145 -8.99 1.44 -10.25
N LEU A 146 -8.90 1.63 -8.93
CA LEU A 146 -7.91 2.52 -8.33
C LEU A 146 -6.49 2.00 -8.51
N THR A 147 -6.32 0.71 -8.79
CA THR A 147 -5.02 0.08 -8.98
C THR A 147 -4.49 0.14 -10.42
N GLU A 148 -5.38 0.35 -11.40
CA GLU A 148 -5.07 0.19 -12.81
C GLU A 148 -3.92 1.08 -13.27
N TRP A 149 -3.83 2.30 -12.74
CA TRP A 149 -2.80 3.25 -13.13
C TRP A 149 -1.39 2.80 -12.71
N HIS A 150 -1.27 2.02 -11.63
CA HIS A 150 -0.01 1.43 -11.17
C HIS A 150 0.32 0.13 -11.93
N LEU A 151 -0.71 -0.64 -12.30
CA LEU A 151 -0.55 -1.97 -12.88
C LEU A 151 -0.32 -1.93 -14.39
N LYS A 152 -0.86 -0.93 -15.12
CA LYS A 152 -0.66 -0.80 -16.57
C LYS A 152 0.82 -0.78 -16.96
N LYS A 153 1.19 -1.60 -17.95
CA LYS A 153 2.48 -1.52 -18.63
C LYS A 153 2.52 -0.17 -19.34
N ARG A 154 3.36 0.75 -18.88
CA ARG A 154 3.89 1.78 -19.78
C ARG A 154 4.90 1.07 -20.66
N GLU A 155 4.53 0.85 -21.92
CA GLU A 155 5.46 0.46 -23.00
C GLU A 155 6.48 1.57 -23.24
#